data_AF-A0AAJ6YYC4-F1
#
_entry.id   AF-A0AAJ6YYC4-F1
#
_cell.length_a   1.000
_cell.length_b   1.000
_cell.length_c   1.000
_cell.angle_alpha   90.00
_cell.angle_beta   90.00
_cell.angle_gamma   90.00
#
_symmetry.space_group_name_H-M   'P 1'
#
loop_
_entity.id
_entity.type
_entity.pdbx_description
1 polymer ?
#
loop_
_entity_poly.entity_id
_entity_poly.type
_entity_poly.pdbx_seq_one_letter_code
_entity_poly.pdbx_strand_id
1 'polypeptide(L)'
;MSSGQWEVVGKNKKSQNGKVKTGKDDEKKPHKNLPKLEDIVPHSQIKSFYSGMEIDDTKKPPKDKKKDGEKKGKKDKKAEPPKPKPPKTIEGALEAIDPSELANIITSNKIRFSNAPLVWLKEVASFLNTKIQIDVEDPTFSDYDILYPLSSTPVDIKTSLEKLLQDAGKANIQLFFDVTLTALANDMSRGQAVNGHRLLLQMMAHMYPEFCTASVAKSASLRNSYQNRPPIGQSLLWAFGQGGLSDFDVGMKAWQELFLPIIELKSYTKYIITYLSTLLDTHGKMDATKISQEQLFAMFDLVNNKKNSLSKELSSDLIQQLSKYKDVFFNKSGNKLQVTFNQIMKKLPNQYLSGNSLDPYNRVLVASLVDCLRRDDSCNATWRQLFHKCTKQSATLLDFINSNWTEVSPKLRLKSLKTTVLQYKEISKDALKGKKKD
;
A
#
# COMPACT_ATOMS: atom_id res chain seq x y z
N MET A 1 65.16 -15.45 9.76
CA MET A 1 63.69 -15.32 9.71
C MET A 1 63.30 -14.56 8.46
N SER A 2 62.08 -14.75 7.93
CA SER A 2 61.77 -14.48 6.52
C SER A 2 61.94 -13.02 6.07
N SER A 3 62.29 -12.85 4.79
CA SER A 3 62.62 -11.57 4.14
C SER A 3 61.38 -10.83 3.61
N GLY A 4 61.44 -9.49 3.62
CA GLY A 4 60.60 -8.63 2.80
C GLY A 4 61.47 -7.84 1.80
N GLN A 5 60.92 -7.45 0.65
CA GLN A 5 61.65 -6.72 -0.40
C GLN A 5 60.72 -5.83 -1.27
N TRP A 6 61.28 -4.84 -1.95
CA TRP A 6 60.61 -3.70 -2.62
C TRP A 6 61.27 -3.42 -4.00
N GLU A 7 60.66 -2.76 -5.00
CA GLU A 7 59.27 -2.30 -5.16
C GLU A 7 58.70 -2.79 -6.54
N VAL A 8 58.37 -2.06 -7.63
CA VAL A 8 58.28 -0.61 -7.92
C VAL A 8 57.12 -0.28 -8.87
N VAL A 9 56.43 0.86 -8.67
CA VAL A 9 55.30 1.29 -9.52
C VAL A 9 55.70 1.55 -10.98
N GLY A 10 54.99 0.94 -11.94
CA GLY A 10 55.21 1.13 -13.38
C GLY A 10 53.91 1.34 -14.18
N LYS A 11 53.77 2.50 -14.84
CA LYS A 11 52.62 2.81 -15.71
C LYS A 11 52.70 2.00 -17.01
N ASN A 12 51.55 1.65 -17.59
CA ASN A 12 51.51 1.29 -19.01
C ASN A 12 50.34 1.98 -19.75
N LYS A 13 50.54 2.29 -21.03
CA LYS A 13 49.68 3.18 -21.84
C LYS A 13 49.28 2.48 -23.14
N LYS A 14 48.16 2.90 -23.73
CA LYS A 14 47.53 2.35 -24.96
C LYS A 14 48.51 1.86 -26.04
N SER A 15 48.12 0.78 -26.71
CA SER A 15 48.12 0.72 -28.19
C SER A 15 46.74 0.28 -28.70
N GLN A 16 46.48 0.43 -30.00
CA GLN A 16 45.21 0.11 -30.65
C GLN A 16 45.45 -0.75 -31.90
N ASN A 17 44.35 -1.33 -32.40
CA ASN A 17 44.21 -2.15 -33.61
C ASN A 17 44.80 -3.57 -33.52
N GLY A 18 44.15 -4.62 -34.02
CA GLY A 18 42.77 -4.70 -34.51
C GLY A 18 42.61 -5.56 -35.76
N LYS A 19 41.79 -6.63 -35.68
CA LYS A 19 41.22 -7.30 -36.85
C LYS A 19 39.94 -8.04 -36.45
N VAL A 20 38.84 -7.72 -37.13
CA VAL A 20 37.54 -8.39 -36.98
C VAL A 20 37.45 -9.53 -38.00
N LYS A 21 37.02 -10.73 -37.57
CA LYS A 21 36.34 -11.70 -38.42
C LYS A 21 35.36 -12.56 -37.61
N THR A 22 34.08 -12.26 -37.78
CA THR A 22 32.91 -13.17 -37.80
C THR A 22 33.06 -14.56 -37.16
N GLY A 23 32.37 -14.77 -36.04
CA GLY A 23 32.04 -16.07 -35.42
C GLY A 23 30.74 -15.93 -34.64
N LYS A 24 30.04 -17.04 -34.36
CA LYS A 24 28.66 -17.03 -33.83
C LYS A 24 28.53 -17.83 -32.52
N ASP A 25 27.55 -17.43 -31.72
CA ASP A 25 26.96 -18.12 -30.56
C ASP A 25 27.81 -18.23 -29.25
N ASP A 26 27.06 -18.47 -28.16
CA ASP A 26 27.41 -18.60 -26.73
C ASP A 26 28.23 -17.51 -26.00
N GLU A 27 27.55 -16.81 -25.07
CA GLU A 27 27.87 -17.00 -23.64
C GLU A 27 26.66 -16.70 -22.73
N LYS A 28 26.10 -17.73 -22.08
CA LYS A 28 25.07 -17.58 -21.03
C LYS A 28 25.73 -17.17 -19.71
N LYS A 29 25.41 -15.99 -19.17
CA LYS A 29 25.75 -15.64 -17.78
C LYS A 29 24.62 -16.01 -16.82
N PRO A 30 24.90 -16.71 -15.70
CA PRO A 30 23.86 -17.32 -14.88
C PRO A 30 23.13 -16.30 -13.99
N HIS A 31 21.81 -16.25 -14.09
CA HIS A 31 20.97 -15.59 -13.09
C HIS A 31 21.02 -16.36 -11.77
N LYS A 32 21.75 -15.86 -10.78
CA LYS A 32 21.76 -16.43 -9.43
C LYS A 32 20.41 -16.23 -8.75
N ASN A 33 19.81 -17.35 -8.33
CA ASN A 33 18.84 -17.52 -7.26
C ASN A 33 17.71 -16.47 -7.18
N LEU A 34 16.69 -16.62 -8.02
CA LEU A 34 15.31 -16.39 -7.53
C LEU A 34 14.96 -17.54 -6.57
N PRO A 35 14.32 -17.27 -5.41
CA PRO A 35 13.77 -18.34 -4.57
C PRO A 35 12.68 -19.10 -5.33
N LYS A 36 12.58 -20.41 -5.10
CA LYS A 36 11.48 -21.24 -5.59
C LYS A 36 10.25 -21.07 -4.70
N LEU A 37 9.09 -21.48 -5.21
CA LEU A 37 7.85 -21.55 -4.42
C LEU A 37 8.01 -22.45 -3.18
N GLU A 38 8.81 -23.51 -3.32
CA GLU A 38 9.24 -24.44 -2.26
C GLU A 38 9.96 -23.75 -1.08
N ASP A 39 10.69 -22.66 -1.33
CA ASP A 39 11.50 -21.95 -0.32
C ASP A 39 10.67 -20.96 0.52
N ILE A 40 9.45 -20.63 0.08
CA ILE A 40 8.59 -19.57 0.66
C ILE A 40 7.33 -20.15 1.35
N VAL A 41 6.98 -21.40 1.06
CA VAL A 41 5.70 -22.02 1.47
C VAL A 41 5.95 -23.17 2.46
N PRO A 42 5.35 -23.15 3.68
CA PRO A 42 5.49 -24.25 4.63
C PRO A 42 5.05 -25.60 4.06
N HIS A 43 5.82 -26.65 4.34
CA HIS A 43 5.59 -28.02 3.81
C HIS A 43 4.20 -28.60 4.14
N SER A 44 3.56 -28.13 5.22
CA SER A 44 2.16 -28.46 5.55
C SER A 44 1.17 -27.93 4.51
N GLN A 45 1.37 -26.71 4.00
CA GLN A 45 0.58 -26.17 2.89
C GLN A 45 0.86 -26.96 1.61
N ILE A 46 2.12 -27.32 1.32
CA ILE A 46 2.51 -28.10 0.12
C ILE A 46 1.74 -29.42 -0.01
N LYS A 47 1.47 -30.14 1.09
CA LYS A 47 0.63 -31.36 1.06
C LYS A 47 -0.81 -31.09 0.57
N SER A 48 -1.35 -29.90 0.83
CA SER A 48 -2.67 -29.47 0.33
C SER A 48 -2.68 -29.10 -1.16
N PHE A 49 -1.52 -28.88 -1.80
CA PHE A 49 -1.46 -28.67 -3.26
C PHE A 49 -1.60 -29.98 -4.04
N TYR A 50 -1.11 -31.11 -3.48
CA TYR A 50 -1.06 -32.39 -4.18
C TYR A 50 -2.26 -33.31 -3.89
N SER A 51 -2.84 -33.28 -2.68
CA SER A 51 -4.03 -34.10 -2.36
C SER A 51 -5.31 -33.69 -3.11
N GLY A 52 -5.29 -32.58 -3.85
CA GLY A 52 -6.36 -32.16 -4.76
C GLY A 52 -6.10 -32.46 -6.25
N MET A 53 -5.04 -33.19 -6.60
CA MET A 53 -4.73 -33.54 -8.01
C MET A 53 -5.36 -34.86 -8.48
N GLU A 54 -6.13 -35.55 -7.64
CA GLU A 54 -6.94 -36.69 -8.06
C GLU A 54 -8.08 -36.22 -8.97
N ILE A 55 -8.07 -36.70 -10.22
CA ILE A 55 -9.14 -36.44 -11.19
C ILE A 55 -10.33 -37.34 -10.83
N ASP A 56 -11.51 -36.75 -10.66
CA ASP A 56 -12.75 -37.53 -10.48
C ASP A 56 -13.17 -38.15 -11.82
N ASP A 57 -12.57 -39.29 -12.13
CA ASP A 57 -12.77 -40.04 -13.37
C ASP A 57 -14.22 -40.55 -13.54
N THR A 58 -15.07 -40.45 -12.48
CA THR A 58 -16.48 -40.85 -12.52
C THR A 58 -17.39 -39.84 -13.23
N LYS A 59 -16.98 -38.56 -13.35
CA LYS A 59 -17.81 -37.49 -13.94
C LYS A 59 -17.27 -36.96 -15.27
N LYS A 60 -17.21 -37.84 -16.27
CA LYS A 60 -16.90 -37.44 -17.66
C LYS A 60 -18.12 -36.75 -18.31
N PRO A 61 -17.96 -35.60 -19.00
CA PRO A 61 -19.03 -35.04 -19.82
C PRO A 61 -19.39 -35.98 -20.98
N PRO A 62 -20.63 -35.91 -21.52
CA PRO A 62 -21.08 -36.81 -22.58
C PRO A 62 -20.23 -36.61 -23.85
N LYS A 63 -19.76 -37.72 -24.44
CA LYS A 63 -19.11 -37.71 -25.75
C LYS A 63 -20.16 -37.61 -26.85
N ASP A 64 -20.18 -36.50 -27.58
CA ASP A 64 -20.93 -36.42 -28.83
C ASP A 64 -20.46 -37.48 -29.84
N LYS A 65 -21.42 -38.15 -30.47
CA LYS A 65 -21.15 -39.19 -31.45
C LYS A 65 -20.80 -38.57 -32.79
N LYS A 66 -19.56 -38.78 -33.26
CA LYS A 66 -19.24 -38.63 -34.68
C LYS A 66 -20.22 -39.45 -35.54
N LYS A 67 -20.70 -38.84 -36.62
CA LYS A 67 -21.12 -39.53 -37.84
C LYS A 67 -20.30 -38.96 -38.99
N ASP A 68 -19.60 -39.83 -39.71
CA ASP A 68 -19.02 -39.50 -41.01
C ASP A 68 -20.10 -39.56 -42.11
N GLY A 69 -19.94 -38.75 -43.15
CA GLY A 69 -20.86 -38.64 -44.28
C GLY A 69 -20.35 -37.61 -45.28
N GLU A 70 -20.11 -38.03 -46.53
CA GLU A 70 -19.23 -37.31 -47.47
C GLU A 70 -19.89 -36.28 -48.42
N LYS A 71 -19.02 -35.39 -48.92
CA LYS A 71 -18.96 -34.81 -50.29
C LYS A 71 -19.83 -33.58 -50.69
N LYS A 72 -19.10 -32.46 -50.77
CA LYS A 72 -19.04 -31.47 -51.88
C LYS A 72 -20.33 -30.75 -52.33
N GLY A 73 -20.55 -29.57 -51.73
CA GLY A 73 -21.05 -28.37 -52.44
C GLY A 73 -19.89 -27.41 -52.77
N LYS A 74 -20.06 -26.52 -53.77
CA LYS A 74 -19.05 -25.51 -54.17
C LYS A 74 -19.76 -24.15 -54.31
N LYS A 75 -19.06 -23.06 -53.98
CA LYS A 75 -19.55 -21.67 -53.75
C LYS A 75 -20.13 -21.44 -52.34
N ASP A 76 -20.00 -20.27 -51.71
CA ASP A 76 -19.33 -19.01 -52.11
C ASP A 76 -18.38 -18.50 -51.03
N LYS A 77 -17.36 -17.70 -51.43
CA LYS A 77 -16.56 -16.92 -50.50
C LYS A 77 -17.37 -15.73 -49.97
N LYS A 78 -18.15 -15.91 -48.90
CA LYS A 78 -18.45 -14.78 -48.02
C LYS A 78 -17.13 -14.21 -47.51
N ALA A 79 -16.97 -12.89 -47.56
CA ALA A 79 -15.85 -12.25 -46.88
C ALA A 79 -15.97 -12.54 -45.36
N GLU A 80 -14.88 -12.93 -44.72
CA GLU A 80 -14.83 -12.89 -43.26
C GLU A 80 -15.08 -11.45 -42.82
N PRO A 81 -15.96 -11.19 -41.83
CA PRO A 81 -16.01 -9.87 -41.22
C PRO A 81 -14.62 -9.55 -40.67
N PRO A 82 -14.14 -8.29 -40.80
CA PRO A 82 -12.79 -7.94 -40.35
C PRO A 82 -12.65 -8.30 -38.88
N LYS A 83 -11.67 -9.14 -38.54
CA LYS A 83 -11.44 -9.60 -37.17
C LYS A 83 -11.45 -8.39 -36.22
N PRO A 84 -12.25 -8.43 -35.13
CA PRO A 84 -12.35 -7.29 -34.23
C PRO A 84 -10.94 -6.91 -33.76
N LYS A 85 -10.65 -5.61 -33.81
CA LYS A 85 -9.33 -5.10 -33.40
C LYS A 85 -9.10 -5.52 -31.94
N PRO A 86 -7.90 -6.00 -31.57
CA PRO A 86 -7.62 -6.37 -30.19
C PRO A 86 -7.90 -5.16 -29.27
N PRO A 87 -8.52 -5.37 -28.10
CA PRO A 87 -8.75 -4.32 -27.12
C PRO A 87 -7.47 -3.55 -26.77
N LYS A 88 -7.62 -2.25 -26.50
CA LYS A 88 -6.52 -1.35 -26.14
C LYS A 88 -6.49 -0.96 -24.67
N THR A 89 -7.55 -1.27 -23.94
CA THR A 89 -7.75 -0.89 -22.53
C THR A 89 -8.35 -2.09 -21.79
N ILE A 90 -8.29 -2.08 -20.46
CA ILE A 90 -8.77 -3.23 -19.65
C ILE A 90 -10.29 -3.35 -19.74
N GLU A 91 -11.01 -2.23 -19.79
CA GLU A 91 -12.46 -2.14 -19.92
C GLU A 91 -12.91 -2.81 -21.22
N GLY A 92 -12.37 -2.40 -22.37
CA GLY A 92 -12.67 -3.03 -23.67
C GLY A 92 -12.21 -4.48 -23.78
N ALA A 93 -11.30 -4.94 -22.91
CA ALA A 93 -10.91 -6.35 -22.81
C ALA A 93 -11.89 -7.16 -21.93
N LEU A 94 -12.45 -6.54 -20.89
CA LEU A 94 -13.48 -7.11 -20.01
C LEU A 94 -14.84 -7.19 -20.72
N GLU A 95 -15.22 -6.16 -21.47
CA GLU A 95 -16.41 -6.15 -22.35
C GLU A 95 -16.33 -7.22 -23.45
N ALA A 96 -15.12 -7.61 -23.86
CA ALA A 96 -14.89 -8.64 -24.88
C ALA A 96 -14.86 -10.09 -24.33
N ILE A 97 -15.09 -10.29 -23.02
CA ILE A 97 -15.23 -11.63 -22.43
C ILE A 97 -16.69 -12.09 -22.59
N ASP A 98 -16.91 -13.18 -23.32
CA ASP A 98 -18.22 -13.84 -23.35
C ASP A 98 -18.54 -14.44 -21.96
N PRO A 99 -19.63 -14.02 -21.29
CA PRO A 99 -20.04 -14.61 -20.01
C PRO A 99 -20.31 -16.11 -20.11
N SER A 100 -20.73 -16.60 -21.29
CA SER A 100 -20.98 -18.01 -21.57
C SER A 100 -19.69 -18.82 -21.56
N GLU A 101 -18.63 -18.32 -22.18
CA GLU A 101 -17.28 -18.91 -22.16
C GLU A 101 -16.74 -19.03 -20.72
N LEU A 102 -16.85 -17.95 -19.93
CA LEU A 102 -16.44 -17.94 -18.52
C LEU A 102 -17.27 -18.95 -17.69
N ALA A 103 -18.59 -18.96 -17.85
CA ALA A 103 -19.48 -19.91 -17.16
C ALA A 103 -19.19 -21.37 -17.53
N ASN A 104 -18.88 -21.65 -18.81
CA ASN A 104 -18.50 -22.97 -19.29
C ASN A 104 -17.18 -23.44 -18.69
N ILE A 105 -16.18 -22.56 -18.56
CA ILE A 105 -14.88 -22.87 -17.94
C ILE A 105 -15.05 -23.13 -16.43
N ILE A 106 -15.79 -22.27 -15.72
CA ILE A 106 -16.11 -22.47 -14.28
C ILE A 106 -16.80 -23.82 -14.06
N THR A 107 -17.81 -24.13 -14.88
CA THR A 107 -18.62 -25.36 -14.75
C THR A 107 -17.78 -26.59 -15.07
N SER A 108 -17.01 -26.57 -16.17
CA SER A 108 -16.16 -27.70 -16.58
C SER A 108 -15.09 -28.01 -15.54
N ASN A 109 -14.46 -26.98 -14.95
CA ASN A 109 -13.45 -27.16 -13.90
C ASN A 109 -14.06 -27.66 -12.58
N LYS A 110 -15.24 -27.17 -12.20
CA LYS A 110 -15.97 -27.68 -11.01
C LYS A 110 -16.40 -29.14 -11.16
N ILE A 111 -16.81 -29.57 -12.36
CA ILE A 111 -17.14 -30.99 -12.63
C ILE A 111 -15.87 -31.85 -12.56
N ARG A 112 -14.80 -31.45 -13.26
CA ARG A 112 -13.56 -32.24 -13.41
C ARG A 112 -12.73 -32.34 -12.12
N PHE A 113 -12.79 -31.31 -11.27
CA PHE A 113 -11.96 -31.17 -10.07
C PHE A 113 -12.81 -30.85 -8.83
N SER A 114 -13.91 -31.57 -8.63
CA SER A 114 -14.95 -31.23 -7.63
C SER A 114 -14.46 -31.04 -6.19
N ASN A 115 -13.31 -31.64 -5.83
CA ASN A 115 -12.72 -31.56 -4.49
C ASN A 115 -11.51 -30.61 -4.40
N ALA A 116 -11.19 -29.83 -5.45
CA ALA A 116 -9.99 -29.00 -5.51
C ALA A 116 -10.26 -27.54 -5.95
N PRO A 117 -10.87 -26.69 -5.09
CA PRO A 117 -11.25 -25.33 -5.45
C PRO A 117 -10.09 -24.43 -5.92
N LEU A 118 -8.88 -24.65 -5.39
CA LEU A 118 -7.67 -23.96 -5.82
C LEU A 118 -7.33 -24.17 -7.30
N VAL A 119 -7.79 -25.25 -7.92
CA VAL A 119 -7.62 -25.49 -9.37
C VAL A 119 -8.57 -24.59 -10.15
N TRP A 120 -9.86 -24.52 -9.77
CA TRP A 120 -10.84 -23.66 -10.46
C TRP A 120 -10.40 -22.20 -10.47
N LEU A 121 -9.90 -21.71 -9.32
CA LEU A 121 -9.42 -20.34 -9.16
C LEU A 121 -8.19 -20.04 -10.02
N LYS A 122 -7.24 -20.98 -10.12
CA LYS A 122 -6.04 -20.84 -10.97
C LYS A 122 -6.36 -20.87 -12.46
N GLU A 123 -7.22 -21.80 -12.89
CA GLU A 123 -7.65 -21.89 -14.29
C GLU A 123 -8.39 -20.62 -14.74
N VAL A 124 -9.27 -20.07 -13.88
CA VAL A 124 -9.97 -18.81 -14.18
C VAL A 124 -9.04 -17.60 -14.14
N ALA A 125 -8.04 -17.55 -13.25
CA ALA A 125 -7.01 -16.52 -13.29
C ALA A 125 -6.17 -16.58 -14.59
N SER A 126 -5.82 -17.79 -15.03
CA SER A 126 -5.13 -18.02 -16.31
C SER A 126 -5.98 -17.54 -17.49
N PHE A 127 -7.26 -17.91 -17.52
CA PHE A 127 -8.23 -17.43 -18.52
C PHE A 127 -8.33 -15.90 -18.55
N LEU A 128 -8.50 -15.24 -17.40
CA LEU A 128 -8.57 -13.78 -17.34
C LEU A 128 -7.25 -13.12 -17.82
N ASN A 129 -6.09 -13.72 -17.51
CA ASN A 129 -4.80 -13.25 -18.04
C ASN A 129 -4.68 -13.45 -19.57
N THR A 130 -5.31 -14.47 -20.18
CA THR A 130 -5.31 -14.62 -21.65
C THR A 130 -6.30 -13.71 -22.36
N LYS A 131 -7.35 -13.24 -21.68
CA LYS A 131 -8.32 -12.27 -22.23
C LYS A 131 -7.85 -10.82 -22.06
N ILE A 132 -7.27 -10.47 -20.90
CA ILE A 132 -6.92 -9.10 -20.53
C ILE A 132 -5.42 -8.84 -20.78
N GLN A 133 -4.99 -9.07 -22.03
CA GLN A 133 -3.59 -8.88 -22.49
C GLN A 133 -3.25 -7.42 -22.79
N ILE A 134 -3.49 -6.55 -21.81
CA ILE A 134 -3.23 -5.11 -21.85
C ILE A 134 -1.96 -4.81 -21.07
N ASP A 135 -1.00 -4.11 -21.68
CA ASP A 135 0.17 -3.60 -20.97
C ASP A 135 -0.22 -2.37 -20.13
N VAL A 136 0.40 -2.21 -18.96
CA VAL A 136 -0.03 -1.25 -17.93
C VAL A 136 1.18 -0.47 -17.44
N GLU A 137 1.29 0.77 -17.90
CA GLU A 137 2.41 1.68 -17.61
C GLU A 137 2.50 2.06 -16.12
N ASP A 138 1.38 2.46 -15.50
CA ASP A 138 1.29 2.60 -14.04
C ASP A 138 0.61 1.36 -13.41
N PRO A 139 1.36 0.46 -12.76
CA PRO A 139 0.83 -0.72 -12.09
C PRO A 139 0.03 -0.41 -10.81
N THR A 140 -0.08 0.86 -10.42
CA THR A 140 -0.87 1.33 -9.28
C THR A 140 -2.21 1.98 -9.67
N PHE A 141 -2.42 2.23 -10.98
CA PHE A 141 -3.61 2.87 -11.54
C PHE A 141 -3.96 4.24 -10.92
N SER A 142 -2.95 5.06 -10.59
CA SER A 142 -3.09 6.34 -9.87
C SER A 142 -3.96 7.38 -10.58
N ASP A 143 -4.13 7.28 -11.91
CA ASP A 143 -4.93 8.18 -12.73
C ASP A 143 -6.38 7.67 -12.98
N TYR A 144 -6.77 6.55 -12.36
CA TYR A 144 -8.08 5.91 -12.50
C TYR A 144 -8.94 6.03 -11.23
N ASP A 145 -10.19 5.56 -11.30
CA ASP A 145 -11.04 5.36 -10.12
C ASP A 145 -10.41 4.39 -9.09
N ILE A 146 -10.67 4.61 -7.80
CA ILE A 146 -10.04 3.85 -6.71
C ILE A 146 -10.44 2.37 -6.67
N LEU A 147 -11.54 1.98 -7.30
CA LEU A 147 -11.98 0.58 -7.43
C LEU A 147 -11.58 -0.04 -8.79
N TYR A 148 -10.78 0.63 -9.61
CA TYR A 148 -10.33 0.12 -10.90
C TYR A 148 -9.32 -1.03 -10.74
N PRO A 149 -9.34 -2.09 -11.57
CA PRO A 149 -10.25 -2.35 -12.70
C PRO A 149 -11.61 -2.99 -12.34
N LEU A 150 -11.89 -3.31 -11.07
CA LEU A 150 -13.16 -3.92 -10.66
C LEU A 150 -14.39 -3.02 -10.92
N SER A 151 -14.27 -1.70 -10.82
CA SER A 151 -15.34 -0.76 -11.17
C SER A 151 -15.70 -0.77 -12.67
N SER A 152 -14.78 -1.18 -13.54
CA SER A 152 -14.99 -1.33 -14.99
C SER A 152 -15.29 -2.77 -15.42
N THR A 153 -15.58 -3.68 -14.48
CA THR A 153 -15.90 -5.09 -14.79
C THR A 153 -17.40 -5.26 -15.04
N PRO A 154 -17.84 -5.80 -16.20
CA PRO A 154 -19.25 -6.06 -16.50
C PRO A 154 -19.93 -6.92 -15.43
N VAL A 155 -21.19 -6.62 -15.11
CA VAL A 155 -21.91 -7.21 -13.98
C VAL A 155 -21.97 -8.74 -14.07
N ASP A 156 -22.27 -9.31 -15.24
CA ASP A 156 -22.37 -10.76 -15.42
C ASP A 156 -21.04 -11.48 -15.18
N ILE A 157 -19.92 -10.86 -15.58
CA ILE A 157 -18.57 -11.34 -15.33
C ILE A 157 -18.26 -11.25 -13.82
N LYS A 158 -18.54 -10.10 -13.21
CA LYS A 158 -18.32 -9.86 -11.78
C LYS A 158 -19.10 -10.88 -10.92
N THR A 159 -20.41 -11.04 -11.14
CA THR A 159 -21.25 -11.98 -10.39
C THR A 159 -20.83 -13.44 -10.63
N SER A 160 -20.38 -13.81 -11.83
CA SER A 160 -19.83 -15.14 -12.10
C SER A 160 -18.55 -15.42 -11.30
N LEU A 161 -17.67 -14.42 -11.17
CA LEU A 161 -16.44 -14.51 -10.38
C LEU A 161 -16.71 -14.47 -8.86
N GLU A 162 -17.64 -13.63 -8.40
CA GLU A 162 -18.07 -13.59 -6.99
C GLU A 162 -18.65 -14.94 -6.55
N LYS A 163 -19.51 -15.55 -7.36
CA LYS A 163 -20.04 -16.89 -7.11
C LYS A 163 -18.94 -17.97 -7.13
N LEU A 164 -17.99 -17.88 -8.06
CA LEU A 164 -16.83 -18.77 -8.08
C LEU A 164 -16.02 -18.70 -6.77
N LEU A 165 -15.78 -17.48 -6.27
CA LEU A 165 -15.06 -17.25 -5.02
C LEU A 165 -15.86 -17.79 -3.82
N GLN A 166 -17.16 -17.50 -3.73
CA GLN A 166 -18.04 -18.03 -2.69
C GLN A 166 -18.05 -19.57 -2.66
N ASP A 167 -18.29 -20.21 -3.81
CA ASP A 167 -18.30 -21.68 -3.95
C ASP A 167 -16.95 -22.34 -3.60
N ALA A 168 -15.84 -21.60 -3.67
CA ALA A 168 -14.52 -22.12 -3.28
C ALA A 168 -14.28 -22.14 -1.77
N GLY A 169 -15.01 -21.32 -1.00
CA GLY A 169 -14.94 -21.25 0.46
C GLY A 169 -13.72 -20.51 1.02
N LYS A 170 -13.94 -19.70 2.06
CA LYS A 170 -13.00 -18.68 2.59
C LYS A 170 -11.55 -19.14 2.76
N ALA A 171 -11.32 -20.35 3.28
CA ALA A 171 -9.97 -20.89 3.49
C ALA A 171 -9.19 -21.11 2.17
N ASN A 172 -9.85 -21.59 1.11
CA ASN A 172 -9.23 -21.74 -0.21
C ASN A 172 -8.98 -20.37 -0.85
N ILE A 173 -9.89 -19.41 -0.67
CA ILE A 173 -9.71 -18.03 -1.17
C ILE A 173 -8.48 -17.39 -0.51
N GLN A 174 -8.29 -17.54 0.81
CA GLN A 174 -7.13 -17.00 1.52
C GLN A 174 -5.81 -17.59 1.00
N LEU A 175 -5.74 -18.91 0.84
CA LEU A 175 -4.56 -19.58 0.29
C LEU A 175 -4.33 -19.21 -1.19
N PHE A 176 -5.40 -19.03 -1.95
CA PHE A 176 -5.33 -18.57 -3.33
C PHE A 176 -4.84 -17.13 -3.44
N PHE A 177 -5.27 -16.21 -2.58
CA PHE A 177 -4.75 -14.82 -2.50
C PHE A 177 -3.23 -14.80 -2.30
N ASP A 178 -2.75 -15.55 -1.29
CA ASP A 178 -1.32 -15.74 -0.97
C ASP A 178 -0.50 -16.30 -2.16
N VAL A 179 -1.10 -17.21 -2.95
CA VAL A 179 -0.48 -17.80 -4.15
C VAL A 179 -0.53 -16.83 -5.33
N THR A 180 -1.62 -16.09 -5.51
CA THR A 180 -1.83 -15.15 -6.62
C THR A 180 -0.94 -13.91 -6.50
N LEU A 181 -0.65 -13.44 -5.28
CA LEU A 181 0.41 -12.44 -5.04
C LEU A 181 1.78 -12.92 -5.55
N THR A 182 2.11 -14.19 -5.27
CA THR A 182 3.36 -14.81 -5.72
C THR A 182 3.37 -15.05 -7.24
N ALA A 183 2.23 -15.44 -7.82
CA ALA A 183 2.06 -15.62 -9.25
C ALA A 183 2.20 -14.30 -10.01
N LEU A 184 1.49 -13.25 -9.59
CA LEU A 184 1.60 -11.88 -10.10
C LEU A 184 3.06 -11.44 -10.24
N ALA A 185 3.85 -11.57 -9.18
CA ALA A 185 5.25 -11.14 -9.20
C ALA A 185 6.12 -12.00 -10.13
N ASN A 186 5.93 -13.32 -10.13
CA ASN A 186 6.65 -14.24 -11.01
C ASN A 186 6.29 -14.03 -12.50
N ASP A 187 5.02 -13.81 -12.81
CA ASP A 187 4.52 -13.68 -14.18
C ASP A 187 4.90 -12.31 -14.77
N MET A 188 4.84 -11.22 -13.98
CA MET A 188 5.44 -9.93 -14.38
C MET A 188 6.95 -10.05 -14.62
N SER A 189 7.68 -10.82 -13.79
CA SER A 189 9.13 -11.02 -13.99
C SER A 189 9.47 -11.77 -15.30
N ARG A 190 8.48 -12.43 -15.91
CA ARG A 190 8.54 -13.16 -17.18
C ARG A 190 7.85 -12.44 -18.35
N GLY A 191 7.42 -11.18 -18.16
CA GLY A 191 6.70 -10.41 -19.18
C GLY A 191 5.36 -11.02 -19.59
N GLN A 192 4.70 -11.77 -18.71
CA GLN A 192 3.37 -12.35 -18.96
C GLN A 192 2.26 -11.37 -18.56
N ALA A 193 1.07 -11.53 -19.14
CA ALA A 193 -0.11 -10.76 -18.74
C ALA A 193 -0.60 -11.17 -17.34
N VAL A 194 -0.97 -10.18 -16.52
CA VAL A 194 -1.32 -10.37 -15.09
C VAL A 194 -2.59 -9.65 -14.63
N ASN A 195 -3.37 -9.07 -15.55
CA ASN A 195 -4.53 -8.27 -15.16
C ASN A 195 -5.69 -9.12 -14.60
N GLY A 196 -5.76 -10.40 -14.94
CA GLY A 196 -6.64 -11.38 -14.29
C GLY A 196 -6.23 -11.66 -12.84
N HIS A 197 -4.91 -11.79 -12.57
CA HIS A 197 -4.40 -11.85 -11.19
C HIS A 197 -4.78 -10.59 -10.41
N ARG A 198 -4.60 -9.40 -11.00
CA ARG A 198 -4.95 -8.11 -10.38
C ARG A 198 -6.44 -8.01 -10.03
N LEU A 199 -7.32 -8.29 -11.00
CA LEU A 199 -8.77 -8.27 -10.79
C LEU A 199 -9.19 -9.21 -9.67
N LEU A 200 -8.71 -10.46 -9.68
CA LEU A 200 -9.05 -11.44 -8.64
C LEU A 200 -8.49 -11.04 -7.26
N LEU A 201 -7.28 -10.47 -7.18
CA LEU A 201 -6.73 -9.93 -5.92
C LEU A 201 -7.59 -8.80 -5.36
N GLN A 202 -8.04 -7.86 -6.20
CA GLN A 202 -8.92 -6.77 -5.79
C GLN A 202 -10.30 -7.29 -5.34
N MET A 203 -10.90 -8.22 -6.07
CA MET A 203 -12.16 -8.86 -5.67
C MET A 203 -12.04 -9.59 -4.33
N MET A 204 -11.00 -10.40 -4.15
CA MET A 204 -10.75 -11.12 -2.90
C MET A 204 -10.53 -10.18 -1.72
N ALA A 205 -9.78 -9.08 -1.91
CA ALA A 205 -9.53 -8.09 -0.88
C ALA A 205 -10.78 -7.27 -0.53
N HIS A 206 -11.67 -7.00 -1.49
CA HIS A 206 -12.96 -6.35 -1.22
C HIS A 206 -13.94 -7.31 -0.50
N MET A 207 -13.87 -8.62 -0.75
CA MET A 207 -14.67 -9.62 -0.03
C MET A 207 -14.14 -9.92 1.39
N TYR A 208 -12.81 -9.91 1.55
CA TYR A 208 -12.10 -10.28 2.78
C TYR A 208 -10.86 -9.39 2.98
N PRO A 209 -11.03 -8.15 3.48
CA PRO A 209 -9.95 -7.18 3.64
C PRO A 209 -8.77 -7.71 4.46
N GLU A 210 -9.05 -8.56 5.45
CA GLU A 210 -8.03 -9.12 6.34
C GLU A 210 -6.96 -9.94 5.59
N PHE A 211 -7.25 -10.47 4.40
CA PHE A 211 -6.27 -11.22 3.60
C PHE A 211 -5.06 -10.38 3.22
N CYS A 212 -5.23 -9.07 3.00
CA CYS A 212 -4.13 -8.13 2.74
C CYS A 212 -3.11 -8.05 3.90
N THR A 213 -3.51 -8.38 5.14
CA THR A 213 -2.66 -8.26 6.34
C THR A 213 -2.62 -9.50 7.23
N ALA A 214 -3.11 -10.65 6.76
CA ALA A 214 -3.02 -11.94 7.43
C ALA A 214 -1.59 -12.51 7.40
N SER A 215 -0.92 -12.39 6.25
CA SER A 215 0.39 -13.03 5.96
C SER A 215 1.57 -12.05 5.96
N VAL A 216 1.54 -10.97 6.76
CA VAL A 216 2.45 -9.80 6.58
C VAL A 216 3.92 -10.15 6.43
N ALA A 217 4.48 -11.05 7.25
CA ALA A 217 5.89 -11.44 7.15
C ALA A 217 6.26 -12.04 5.78
N LYS A 218 5.35 -12.83 5.18
CA LYS A 218 5.47 -13.40 3.83
C LYS A 218 5.32 -12.32 2.77
N SER A 219 4.33 -11.42 2.90
CA SER A 219 4.13 -10.26 2.02
C SER A 219 5.33 -9.31 2.01
N ALA A 220 5.94 -9.06 3.18
CA ALA A 220 7.15 -8.25 3.32
C ALA A 220 8.38 -8.93 2.71
N SER A 221 8.51 -10.26 2.85
CA SER A 221 9.57 -11.04 2.20
C SER A 221 9.44 -10.97 0.67
N LEU A 222 8.24 -11.21 0.14
CA LEU A 222 7.95 -11.12 -1.30
C LEU A 222 8.21 -9.71 -1.85
N ARG A 223 7.76 -8.67 -1.15
CA ARG A 223 8.08 -7.26 -1.46
C ARG A 223 9.59 -7.03 -1.54
N ASN A 224 10.35 -7.50 -0.54
CA ASN A 224 11.80 -7.31 -0.48
C ASN A 224 12.52 -8.00 -1.65
N SER A 225 12.09 -9.21 -2.05
CA SER A 225 12.62 -9.92 -3.22
C SER A 225 12.45 -9.13 -4.52
N TYR A 226 11.38 -8.34 -4.63
CA TYR A 226 11.05 -7.55 -5.83
C TYR A 226 11.28 -6.03 -5.69
N GLN A 227 11.82 -5.53 -4.57
CA GLN A 227 11.97 -4.08 -4.32
C GLN A 227 12.83 -3.36 -5.37
N ASN A 228 13.78 -4.07 -5.98
CA ASN A 228 14.64 -3.57 -7.06
C ASN A 228 14.00 -3.67 -8.46
N ARG A 229 12.72 -4.03 -8.54
CA ARG A 229 11.91 -4.10 -9.77
C ARG A 229 10.64 -3.25 -9.59
N PRO A 230 10.74 -1.90 -9.71
CA PRO A 230 9.67 -1.00 -9.30
C PRO A 230 8.27 -1.35 -9.80
N PRO A 231 8.03 -1.74 -11.08
CA PRO A 231 6.68 -2.07 -11.52
C PRO A 231 6.07 -3.28 -10.79
N ILE A 232 6.90 -4.27 -10.45
CA ILE A 232 6.47 -5.47 -9.71
C ILE A 232 6.20 -5.12 -8.25
N GLY A 233 7.15 -4.41 -7.61
CA GLY A 233 6.99 -3.97 -6.23
C GLY A 233 5.77 -3.06 -6.04
N GLN A 234 5.52 -2.13 -6.97
CA GLN A 234 4.35 -1.26 -6.99
C GLN A 234 3.06 -2.07 -7.18
N SER A 235 3.01 -3.03 -8.11
CA SER A 235 1.82 -3.88 -8.29
C SER A 235 1.54 -4.76 -7.06
N LEU A 236 2.58 -5.12 -6.28
CA LEU A 236 2.42 -5.78 -4.98
C LEU A 236 1.89 -4.82 -3.91
N LEU A 237 2.42 -3.59 -3.78
CA LEU A 237 1.87 -2.59 -2.86
C LEU A 237 0.41 -2.23 -3.19
N TRP A 238 0.07 -2.15 -4.47
CA TRP A 238 -1.31 -1.97 -4.93
C TRP A 238 -2.21 -3.12 -4.44
N ALA A 239 -1.80 -4.38 -4.63
CA ALA A 239 -2.57 -5.55 -4.19
C ALA A 239 -2.67 -5.65 -2.65
N PHE A 240 -1.61 -5.33 -1.92
CA PHE A 240 -1.63 -5.25 -0.45
C PHE A 240 -2.52 -4.10 0.07
N GLY A 241 -2.75 -3.05 -0.73
CA GLY A 241 -3.56 -1.89 -0.36
C GLY A 241 -5.06 -2.08 -0.54
N GLN A 242 -5.52 -3.07 -1.32
CA GLN A 242 -6.93 -3.16 -1.74
C GLN A 242 -7.91 -3.32 -0.56
N GLY A 243 -7.54 -4.08 0.49
CA GLY A 243 -8.37 -4.19 1.70
C GLY A 243 -8.54 -2.87 2.45
N GLY A 244 -7.58 -1.94 2.28
CA GLY A 244 -7.66 -0.58 2.83
C GLY A 244 -8.76 0.29 2.23
N LEU A 245 -9.34 -0.09 1.09
CA LEU A 245 -10.45 0.65 0.47
C LEU A 245 -11.77 0.46 1.26
N SER A 246 -11.94 -0.69 1.90
CA SER A 246 -13.14 -1.04 2.69
C SER A 246 -12.91 -1.12 4.20
N ASP A 247 -11.66 -1.31 4.68
CA ASP A 247 -11.33 -1.39 6.10
C ASP A 247 -10.11 -0.52 6.45
N PHE A 248 -10.30 0.43 7.37
CA PHE A 248 -9.26 1.39 7.79
C PHE A 248 -8.10 0.74 8.54
N ASP A 249 -8.36 -0.22 9.43
CA ASP A 249 -7.34 -0.81 10.29
C ASP A 249 -6.45 -1.77 9.49
N VAL A 250 -7.04 -2.55 8.58
CA VAL A 250 -6.33 -3.28 7.53
C VAL A 250 -5.48 -2.32 6.69
N GLY A 251 -6.07 -1.22 6.21
CA GLY A 251 -5.40 -0.26 5.36
C GLY A 251 -4.21 0.43 6.03
N MET A 252 -4.36 0.82 7.30
CA MET A 252 -3.30 1.41 8.12
C MET A 252 -2.21 0.40 8.44
N LYS A 253 -2.57 -0.85 8.77
CA LYS A 253 -1.60 -1.92 9.04
C LYS A 253 -0.78 -2.27 7.81
N ALA A 254 -1.42 -2.38 6.63
CA ALA A 254 -0.71 -2.54 5.36
C ALA A 254 0.25 -1.38 5.11
N TRP A 255 -0.17 -0.13 5.35
CA TRP A 255 0.72 1.02 5.22
C TRP A 255 1.92 0.97 6.18
N GLN A 256 1.69 0.71 7.46
CA GLN A 256 2.74 0.71 8.49
C GLN A 256 3.73 -0.47 8.34
N GLU A 257 3.26 -1.67 8.05
CA GLU A 257 4.10 -2.87 8.04
C GLU A 257 4.63 -3.22 6.62
N LEU A 258 3.89 -2.90 5.56
CA LEU A 258 4.25 -3.24 4.18
C LEU A 258 4.76 -2.06 3.35
N PHE A 259 4.34 -0.82 3.59
CA PHE A 259 4.67 0.31 2.70
C PHE A 259 5.78 1.19 3.30
N LEU A 260 5.57 1.67 4.52
CA LEU A 260 6.47 2.52 5.28
C LEU A 260 7.94 2.07 5.29
N PRO A 261 8.30 0.76 5.41
CA PRO A 261 9.70 0.34 5.43
C PRO A 261 10.49 0.68 4.16
N ILE A 262 9.81 0.98 3.05
CA ILE A 262 10.43 1.37 1.77
C ILE A 262 10.04 2.79 1.31
N ILE A 263 9.48 3.63 2.18
CA ILE A 263 9.06 5.01 1.85
C ILE A 263 10.20 5.89 1.30
N GLU A 264 11.45 5.61 1.66
CA GLU A 264 12.64 6.34 1.18
C GLU A 264 13.12 5.90 -0.21
N LEU A 265 12.59 4.80 -0.75
CA LEU A 265 12.87 4.39 -2.13
C LEU A 265 12.04 5.23 -3.09
N LYS A 266 12.70 6.16 -3.81
CA LYS A 266 12.07 7.19 -4.67
C LYS A 266 10.96 6.68 -5.61
N SER A 267 11.11 5.47 -6.17
CA SER A 267 10.12 4.86 -7.07
C SER A 267 8.80 4.46 -6.37
N TYR A 268 8.76 4.47 -5.05
CA TYR A 268 7.60 4.09 -4.23
C TYR A 268 7.06 5.26 -3.39
N THR A 269 7.91 6.22 -3.01
CA THR A 269 7.56 7.33 -2.09
C THR A 269 6.25 8.03 -2.43
N LYS A 270 6.03 8.39 -3.71
CA LYS A 270 4.78 9.04 -4.17
C LYS A 270 3.56 8.19 -3.84
N TYR A 271 3.51 6.96 -4.38
CA TYR A 271 2.39 6.03 -4.15
C TYR A 271 2.13 5.77 -2.67
N ILE A 272 3.19 5.60 -1.86
CA ILE A 272 3.08 5.33 -0.42
C ILE A 272 2.40 6.49 0.33
N ILE A 273 2.61 7.74 -0.10
CA ILE A 273 1.98 8.92 0.51
C ILE A 273 0.58 9.15 -0.08
N THR A 274 0.40 8.98 -1.40
CA THR A 274 -0.91 9.04 -2.06
C THR A 274 -1.89 8.05 -1.43
N TYR A 275 -1.47 6.79 -1.23
CA TYR A 275 -2.30 5.78 -0.58
C TYR A 275 -2.76 6.18 0.83
N LEU A 276 -1.86 6.78 1.64
CA LEU A 276 -2.25 7.29 2.96
C LEU A 276 -3.27 8.43 2.86
N SER A 277 -3.16 9.29 1.83
CA SER A 277 -4.20 10.29 1.55
C SER A 277 -5.53 9.62 1.23
N THR A 278 -5.57 8.73 0.24
CA THR A 278 -6.79 8.00 -0.17
C THR A 278 -7.44 7.28 1.02
N LEU A 279 -6.64 6.61 1.85
CA LEU A 279 -7.11 5.94 3.06
C LEU A 279 -7.77 6.91 4.05
N LEU A 280 -7.16 8.07 4.31
CA LEU A 280 -7.69 9.07 5.24
C LEU A 280 -8.87 9.87 4.67
N ASP A 281 -8.89 10.11 3.36
CA ASP A 281 -9.96 10.82 2.66
C ASP A 281 -11.23 9.95 2.55
N THR A 282 -11.08 8.64 2.33
CA THR A 282 -12.16 7.65 2.38
C THR A 282 -12.70 7.47 3.81
N HIS A 283 -11.82 7.11 4.76
CA HIS A 283 -12.26 6.60 6.07
C HIS A 283 -12.37 7.64 7.17
N GLY A 284 -11.72 8.80 7.06
CA GLY A 284 -11.54 9.72 8.19
C GLY A 284 -12.85 10.21 8.82
N LYS A 285 -13.90 10.34 8.01
CA LYS A 285 -15.25 10.77 8.41
C LYS A 285 -16.16 9.64 8.93
N MET A 286 -15.80 8.37 8.74
CA MET A 286 -16.64 7.23 9.16
C MET A 286 -16.55 6.98 10.67
N ASP A 287 -17.65 6.68 11.36
CA ASP A 287 -17.67 6.48 12.82
C ASP A 287 -16.91 5.23 13.29
N ALA A 288 -16.75 4.23 12.43
CA ALA A 288 -15.96 3.03 12.71
C ALA A 288 -14.47 3.35 12.93
N THR A 289 -13.91 4.23 12.08
CA THR A 289 -12.51 4.65 12.03
C THR A 289 -12.06 5.32 13.33
N LYS A 290 -11.31 4.59 14.16
CA LYS A 290 -10.81 5.07 15.45
C LYS A 290 -9.29 5.12 15.44
N ILE A 291 -8.74 6.12 16.12
CA ILE A 291 -7.29 6.28 16.32
C ILE A 291 -7.08 6.37 17.84
N SER A 292 -6.17 5.57 18.37
CA SER A 292 -5.79 5.57 19.78
C SER A 292 -4.77 6.69 20.09
N GLN A 293 -4.55 6.97 21.37
CA GLN A 293 -3.53 7.93 21.80
C GLN A 293 -2.13 7.47 21.39
N GLU A 294 -1.87 6.18 21.51
CA GLU A 294 -0.62 5.49 21.16
C GLU A 294 -0.38 5.55 19.64
N GLN A 295 -1.41 5.28 18.84
CA GLN A 295 -1.36 5.37 17.38
C GLN A 295 -1.06 6.80 16.90
N LEU A 296 -1.68 7.82 17.50
CA LEU A 296 -1.37 9.23 17.22
C LEU A 296 0.11 9.54 17.53
N PHE A 297 0.62 9.11 18.68
CA PHE A 297 2.00 9.39 19.07
C PHE A 297 3.02 8.64 18.21
N ALA A 298 2.76 7.39 17.86
CA ALA A 298 3.56 6.63 16.90
C ALA A 298 3.60 7.32 15.53
N MET A 299 2.47 7.87 15.06
CA MET A 299 2.40 8.60 13.79
C MET A 299 3.19 9.93 13.82
N PHE A 300 3.17 10.67 14.94
CA PHE A 300 4.03 11.85 15.10
C PHE A 300 5.53 11.48 15.02
N ASP A 301 5.97 10.45 15.75
CA ASP A 301 7.38 10.04 15.76
C ASP A 301 7.84 9.50 14.40
N LEU A 302 7.00 8.69 13.75
CA LEU A 302 7.20 8.18 12.39
C LEU A 302 7.46 9.34 11.41
N VAL A 303 6.55 10.31 11.34
CA VAL A 303 6.68 11.42 10.38
C VAL A 303 7.86 12.32 10.74
N ASN A 304 8.14 12.56 12.02
CA ASN A 304 9.31 13.34 12.42
C ASN A 304 10.64 12.67 12.01
N ASN A 305 10.70 11.33 12.09
CA ASN A 305 11.87 10.55 11.69
C ASN A 305 12.04 10.47 10.17
N LYS A 306 10.94 10.46 9.40
CA LYS A 306 10.97 10.32 7.93
C LYS A 306 10.94 11.64 7.14
N LYS A 307 10.42 12.74 7.68
CA LYS A 307 10.28 14.03 6.95
C LYS A 307 11.60 14.58 6.37
N ASN A 308 12.75 14.22 6.96
CA ASN A 308 14.06 14.72 6.56
C ASN A 308 14.76 13.88 5.48
N SER A 309 14.31 12.65 5.20
CA SER A 309 14.90 11.77 4.18
C SER A 309 14.16 11.81 2.82
N LEU A 310 13.06 12.57 2.74
CA LEU A 310 12.24 12.76 1.53
C LEU A 310 12.57 14.09 0.81
N SER A 311 12.04 14.29 -0.40
CA SER A 311 12.04 15.62 -1.03
C SER A 311 11.15 16.59 -0.24
N LYS A 312 11.37 17.91 -0.37
CA LYS A 312 10.58 18.93 0.35
C LYS A 312 9.07 18.83 0.07
N GLU A 313 8.71 18.49 -1.15
CA GLU A 313 7.35 18.24 -1.62
C GLU A 313 6.73 17.04 -0.91
N LEU A 314 7.29 15.84 -1.09
CA LEU A 314 6.81 14.60 -0.48
C LEU A 314 6.85 14.63 1.07
N SER A 315 7.80 15.40 1.64
CA SER A 315 7.85 15.71 3.07
C SER A 315 6.66 16.56 3.52
N SER A 316 6.30 17.58 2.75
CA SER A 316 5.09 18.39 2.98
C SER A 316 3.81 17.55 2.85
N ASP A 317 3.71 16.69 1.83
CA ASP A 317 2.55 15.83 1.59
C ASP A 317 2.33 14.83 2.74
N LEU A 318 3.42 14.24 3.26
CA LEU A 318 3.37 13.35 4.42
C LEU A 318 2.94 14.10 5.70
N ILE A 319 3.38 15.35 5.87
CA ILE A 319 2.95 16.22 6.98
C ILE A 319 1.49 16.68 6.81
N GLN A 320 1.00 16.84 5.58
CA GLN A 320 -0.42 17.08 5.32
C GLN A 320 -1.27 15.88 5.74
N GLN A 321 -0.83 14.64 5.43
CA GLN A 321 -1.53 13.44 5.88
C GLN A 321 -1.48 13.29 7.40
N LEU A 322 -0.38 13.68 8.05
CA LEU A 322 -0.30 13.77 9.51
C LEU A 322 -1.34 14.75 10.10
N SER A 323 -1.61 15.87 9.42
CA SER A 323 -2.68 16.78 9.82
C SER A 323 -4.06 16.12 9.74
N LYS A 324 -4.38 15.43 8.62
CA LYS A 324 -5.62 14.65 8.51
C LYS A 324 -5.71 13.58 9.61
N TYR A 325 -4.61 12.88 9.89
CA TYR A 325 -4.54 11.83 10.91
C TYR A 325 -4.86 12.37 12.32
N LYS A 326 -4.30 13.54 12.71
CA LYS A 326 -4.66 14.17 13.99
C LYS A 326 -6.14 14.59 14.01
N ASP A 327 -6.70 15.04 12.88
CA ASP A 327 -8.08 15.52 12.84
C ASP A 327 -9.06 14.36 13.05
N VAL A 328 -8.77 13.18 12.50
CA VAL A 328 -9.55 11.95 12.75
C VAL A 328 -9.50 11.56 14.24
N PHE A 329 -8.32 11.59 14.87
CA PHE A 329 -8.18 11.35 16.32
C PHE A 329 -8.98 12.38 17.14
N PHE A 330 -8.75 13.67 16.91
CA PHE A 330 -9.35 14.72 17.73
C PHE A 330 -10.86 14.78 17.53
N ASN A 331 -11.37 14.62 16.30
CA ASN A 331 -12.80 14.69 16.04
C ASN A 331 -13.62 13.68 16.85
N LYS A 332 -13.07 12.49 17.08
CA LYS A 332 -13.68 11.40 17.87
C LYS A 332 -13.22 11.38 19.33
N SER A 333 -12.34 12.30 19.73
CA SER A 333 -11.88 12.46 21.12
C SER A 333 -12.85 13.27 21.97
N GLY A 334 -13.17 12.71 23.15
CA GLY A 334 -13.89 13.38 24.24
C GLY A 334 -13.00 14.26 25.12
N ASN A 335 -13.46 14.56 26.33
CA ASN A 335 -12.88 15.52 27.27
C ASN A 335 -11.82 14.94 28.23
N LYS A 336 -10.92 14.07 27.74
CA LYS A 336 -9.86 13.42 28.54
C LYS A 336 -8.49 13.54 27.86
N LEU A 337 -8.06 14.77 27.62
CA LEU A 337 -6.88 15.09 26.80
C LEU A 337 -5.70 15.67 27.59
N GLN A 338 -5.81 15.83 28.91
CA GLN A 338 -4.69 16.20 29.81
C GLN A 338 -3.37 15.46 29.50
N VAL A 339 -3.44 14.13 29.39
CA VAL A 339 -2.27 13.28 29.12
C VAL A 339 -1.74 13.52 27.69
N THR A 340 -2.65 13.63 26.72
CA THR A 340 -2.31 13.94 25.32
C THR A 340 -1.58 15.28 25.22
N PHE A 341 -2.12 16.33 25.85
CA PHE A 341 -1.51 17.67 25.91
C PHE A 341 -0.10 17.62 26.53
N ASN A 342 0.06 16.94 27.68
CA ASN A 342 1.34 16.78 28.37
C ASN A 342 2.40 16.09 27.50
N GLN A 343 2.01 15.05 26.75
CA GLN A 343 2.92 14.35 25.84
C GLN A 343 3.26 15.18 24.59
N ILE A 344 2.29 15.88 23.96
CA ILE A 344 2.57 16.76 22.81
C ILE A 344 3.49 17.93 23.22
N MET A 345 3.27 18.55 24.39
CA MET A 345 4.14 19.61 24.92
C MET A 345 5.61 19.17 25.09
N LYS A 346 5.85 17.86 25.28
CA LYS A 346 7.19 17.26 25.38
C LYS A 346 7.77 16.84 24.03
N LYS A 347 6.94 16.60 23.01
CA LYS A 347 7.39 16.33 21.63
C LYS A 347 7.83 17.61 20.90
N LEU A 348 7.34 18.79 21.32
CA LEU A 348 7.86 20.07 20.86
C LEU A 348 9.31 20.29 21.37
N PRO A 349 10.24 20.76 20.52
CA PRO A 349 11.64 20.97 20.90
C PRO A 349 11.76 22.03 22.02
N ASN A 350 12.82 21.94 22.84
CA ASN A 350 13.10 22.91 23.90
C ASN A 350 13.72 24.20 23.33
N GLN A 351 12.99 24.85 22.43
CA GLN A 351 13.31 26.09 21.74
C GLN A 351 12.02 26.91 21.54
N TYR A 352 12.15 28.23 21.46
CA TYR A 352 11.05 29.08 21.01
C TYR A 352 11.03 29.10 19.49
N LEU A 353 9.93 28.64 18.91
CA LEU A 353 9.60 28.70 17.48
C LEU A 353 8.52 29.75 17.24
N SER A 354 8.72 30.58 16.21
CA SER A 354 7.81 31.62 15.72
C SER A 354 8.06 31.89 14.23
N GLY A 355 7.03 32.29 13.49
CA GLY A 355 7.11 32.54 12.04
C GLY A 355 7.79 31.39 11.28
N ASN A 356 8.79 31.72 10.45
CA ASN A 356 9.52 30.75 9.61
C ASN A 356 10.31 29.67 10.40
N SER A 357 10.49 29.82 11.72
CA SER A 357 11.13 28.79 12.56
C SER A 357 10.15 27.72 13.07
N LEU A 358 8.84 27.94 12.92
CA LEU A 358 7.82 26.93 13.20
C LEU A 358 7.60 26.07 11.94
N ASP A 359 8.41 25.02 11.78
CA ASP A 359 8.31 24.12 10.61
C ASP A 359 6.94 23.42 10.51
N PRO A 360 6.51 22.97 9.31
CA PRO A 360 5.17 22.41 9.11
C PRO A 360 4.79 21.27 10.05
N TYR A 361 5.73 20.40 10.43
CA TYR A 361 5.46 19.32 11.38
C TYR A 361 5.24 19.88 12.80
N ASN A 362 6.08 20.81 13.24
CA ASN A 362 5.88 21.48 14.53
C ASN A 362 4.56 22.29 14.53
N ARG A 363 4.13 22.85 13.39
CA ARG A 363 2.80 23.49 13.25
C ARG A 363 1.65 22.51 13.53
N VAL A 364 1.76 21.24 13.10
CA VAL A 364 0.77 20.19 13.41
C VAL A 364 0.76 19.83 14.90
N LEU A 365 1.93 19.76 15.56
CA LEU A 365 1.99 19.57 17.02
C LEU A 365 1.34 20.73 17.79
N VAL A 366 1.60 21.98 17.40
CA VAL A 366 1.00 23.15 18.07
C VAL A 366 -0.51 23.23 17.82
N ALA A 367 -0.98 22.92 16.60
CA ALA A 367 -2.42 22.79 16.33
C ALA A 367 -3.08 21.68 17.19
N SER A 368 -2.40 20.55 17.40
CA SER A 368 -2.86 19.47 18.28
C SER A 368 -3.04 19.91 19.74
N LEU A 369 -2.19 20.82 20.24
CA LEU A 369 -2.32 21.42 21.57
C LEU A 369 -3.53 22.36 21.66
N VAL A 370 -3.84 23.09 20.58
CA VAL A 370 -5.06 23.90 20.47
C VAL A 370 -6.31 23.01 20.44
N ASP A 371 -6.30 21.90 19.72
CA ASP A 371 -7.41 20.93 19.72
C ASP A 371 -7.66 20.29 21.09
N CYS A 372 -6.60 19.99 21.85
CA CYS A 372 -6.71 19.62 23.28
C CYS A 372 -7.42 20.72 24.10
N LEU A 373 -6.93 21.97 24.07
CA LEU A 373 -7.48 23.10 24.83
C LEU A 373 -8.92 23.50 24.43
N ARG A 374 -9.32 23.18 23.18
CA ARG A 374 -10.68 23.34 22.67
C ARG A 374 -11.66 22.32 23.27
N ARG A 375 -11.22 21.06 23.40
CA ARG A 375 -12.08 19.91 23.76
C ARG A 375 -12.11 19.61 25.26
N ASP A 376 -11.00 19.86 25.95
CA ASP A 376 -10.82 19.59 27.36
C ASP A 376 -10.23 20.83 28.06
N ASP A 377 -11.07 21.56 28.80
CA ASP A 377 -10.61 22.75 29.52
C ASP A 377 -9.61 22.41 30.63
N SER A 378 -9.58 21.17 31.13
CA SER A 378 -8.62 20.75 32.14
C SER A 378 -7.19 20.65 31.59
N CYS A 379 -7.00 20.61 30.26
CA CYS A 379 -5.70 20.83 29.63
C CYS A 379 -5.09 22.19 30.02
N ASN A 380 -5.90 23.24 30.31
CA ASN A 380 -5.37 24.49 30.85
C ASN A 380 -4.71 24.29 32.23
N ALA A 381 -5.23 23.40 33.08
CA ALA A 381 -4.61 23.10 34.37
C ALA A 381 -3.29 22.33 34.20
N THR A 382 -3.27 21.32 33.32
CA THR A 382 -2.05 20.59 32.96
C THR A 382 -0.99 21.52 32.33
N TRP A 383 -1.39 22.47 31.50
CA TRP A 383 -0.45 23.42 30.89
C TRP A 383 0.25 24.29 31.93
N ARG A 384 -0.50 24.82 32.91
CA ARG A 384 0.06 25.63 34.00
C ARG A 384 1.11 24.87 34.83
N GLN A 385 0.90 23.57 35.07
CA GLN A 385 1.87 22.70 35.74
C GLN A 385 3.15 22.45 34.92
N LEU A 386 3.12 22.67 33.60
CA LEU A 386 4.27 22.44 32.71
C LEU A 386 5.14 23.68 32.47
N PHE A 387 4.74 24.88 32.90
CA PHE A 387 5.44 26.13 32.55
C PHE A 387 6.93 26.17 32.93
N HIS A 388 7.35 25.56 34.04
CA HIS A 388 8.78 25.49 34.42
C HIS A 388 9.58 24.46 33.60
N LYS A 389 8.93 23.43 33.04
CA LYS A 389 9.58 22.34 32.28
C LYS A 389 9.50 22.54 30.76
N CYS A 390 8.50 23.29 30.31
CA CYS A 390 8.16 23.50 28.90
C CYS A 390 7.97 25.01 28.61
N THR A 391 8.79 25.89 29.19
CA THR A 391 8.62 27.34 29.13
C THR A 391 8.65 27.85 27.68
N LYS A 392 9.62 27.40 26.88
CA LYS A 392 9.78 27.84 25.49
C LYS A 392 8.69 27.29 24.57
N GLN A 393 8.32 26.02 24.76
CA GLN A 393 7.17 25.40 24.08
C GLN A 393 5.86 26.12 24.40
N SER A 394 5.71 26.61 25.64
CA SER A 394 4.54 27.41 26.04
C SER A 394 4.53 28.78 25.36
N ALA A 395 5.69 29.44 25.20
CA ALA A 395 5.80 30.64 24.37
C ALA A 395 5.41 30.36 22.90
N THR A 396 5.86 29.25 22.31
CA THR A 396 5.49 28.85 20.94
C THR A 396 3.99 28.59 20.78
N LEU A 397 3.34 27.93 21.75
CA LEU A 397 1.89 27.74 21.72
C LEU A 397 1.13 29.07 21.87
N LEU A 398 1.64 30.00 22.69
CA LEU A 398 1.05 31.34 22.84
C LEU A 398 1.22 32.21 21.59
N ASP A 399 2.40 32.21 20.97
CA ASP A 399 2.67 32.91 19.72
C ASP A 399 1.79 32.40 18.57
N PHE A 400 1.59 31.07 18.49
CA PHE A 400 0.66 30.47 17.53
C PHE A 400 -0.80 30.86 17.79
N ILE A 401 -1.27 30.79 19.05
CA ILE A 401 -2.64 31.20 19.41
C ILE A 401 -2.86 32.69 19.10
N ASN A 402 -1.86 33.55 19.33
CA ASN A 402 -1.90 34.97 19.00
C ASN A 402 -1.90 35.22 17.47
N SER A 403 -1.00 34.56 16.75
CA SER A 403 -0.84 34.70 15.29
C SER A 403 -2.03 34.17 14.48
N ASN A 404 -2.83 33.26 15.05
CA ASN A 404 -4.04 32.71 14.44
C ASN A 404 -5.31 33.09 15.24
N TRP A 405 -5.28 34.20 16.00
CA TRP A 405 -6.27 34.53 17.02
C TRP A 405 -7.72 34.59 16.52
N THR A 406 -7.95 35.12 15.31
CA THR A 406 -9.29 35.22 14.71
C THR A 406 -9.94 33.85 14.46
N GLU A 407 -9.14 32.85 14.09
CA GLU A 407 -9.60 31.49 13.78
C GLU A 407 -9.61 30.58 15.02
N VAL A 408 -8.68 30.82 15.96
CA VAL A 408 -8.48 29.98 17.15
C VAL A 408 -9.31 30.44 18.35
N SER A 409 -9.38 31.73 18.64
CA SER A 409 -10.02 32.24 19.88
C SER A 409 -11.52 31.90 20.02
N PRO A 410 -12.36 31.86 18.96
CA PRO A 410 -13.76 31.45 19.10
C PRO A 410 -13.93 29.98 19.52
N LYS A 411 -12.87 29.17 19.36
CA LYS A 411 -12.86 27.74 19.68
C LYS A 411 -12.38 27.45 21.11
N LEU A 412 -11.85 28.44 21.84
CA LEU A 412 -11.19 28.25 23.14
C LEU A 412 -12.01 28.80 24.31
N ARG A 413 -11.83 28.20 25.49
CA ARG A 413 -12.41 28.69 26.76
C ARG A 413 -11.66 29.93 27.26
N LEU A 414 -12.02 31.10 26.73
CA LEU A 414 -11.31 32.37 26.94
C LEU A 414 -11.04 32.74 28.42
N LYS A 415 -11.95 32.41 29.35
CA LYS A 415 -11.73 32.63 30.80
C LYS A 415 -10.54 31.81 31.31
N SER A 416 -10.53 30.51 31.05
CA SER A 416 -9.47 29.59 31.47
C SER A 416 -8.15 29.88 30.76
N LEU A 417 -8.19 30.22 29.47
CA LEU A 417 -7.03 30.68 28.70
C LEU A 417 -6.43 31.96 29.31
N LYS A 418 -7.24 32.98 29.63
CA LYS A 418 -6.76 34.23 30.26
C LYS A 418 -6.01 33.95 31.57
N THR A 419 -6.55 33.08 32.43
CA THR A 419 -5.87 32.66 33.67
C THR A 419 -4.53 31.95 33.39
N THR A 420 -4.50 31.07 32.38
CA THR A 420 -3.28 30.38 31.93
C THR A 420 -2.22 31.35 31.41
N VAL A 421 -2.60 32.33 30.56
CA VAL A 421 -1.69 33.38 30.05
C VAL A 421 -1.13 34.25 31.17
N LEU A 422 -1.96 34.65 32.14
CA LEU A 422 -1.52 35.47 33.27
C LEU A 422 -0.52 34.72 34.17
N GLN A 423 -0.77 33.45 34.48
CA GLN A 423 0.20 32.65 35.26
C GLN A 423 1.49 32.39 34.48
N TYR A 424 1.41 32.18 33.15
CA TYR A 424 2.61 32.08 32.31
C TYR A 424 3.43 33.37 32.37
N LYS A 425 2.78 34.54 32.30
CA LYS A 425 3.44 35.86 32.36
C LYS A 425 4.25 36.06 33.65
N GLU A 426 3.75 35.59 34.79
CA GLU A 426 4.49 35.71 36.05
C GLU A 426 5.66 34.70 36.13
N ILE A 427 5.40 33.41 35.85
CA ILE A 427 6.45 32.37 35.88
C ILE A 427 7.57 32.63 34.84
N SER A 428 7.24 33.17 33.66
CA SER A 428 8.24 33.51 32.64
C SER A 428 9.08 34.73 32.98
N LYS A 429 8.56 35.73 33.71
CA LYS A 429 9.39 36.82 34.27
C LYS A 429 10.48 36.26 35.17
N ASP A 430 10.12 35.34 36.07
CA ASP A 430 11.06 34.82 37.06
C ASP A 430 12.08 33.85 36.44
N ALA A 431 11.65 33.04 35.46
CA ALA A 431 12.56 32.24 34.63
C ALA A 431 13.55 33.10 33.81
N LEU A 432 13.19 34.33 33.45
CA LEU A 432 14.09 35.30 32.79
C LEU A 432 14.98 36.07 33.78
N LYS A 433 14.53 36.31 35.02
CA LYS A 433 15.36 36.88 36.10
C LYS A 433 16.44 35.91 36.57
N GLY A 434 16.16 34.60 36.55
CA GLY A 434 17.06 33.50 36.97
C GLY A 434 18.32 33.30 36.11
N LYS A 435 18.74 34.30 35.35
CA LYS A 435 20.03 34.36 34.62
C LYS A 435 20.89 35.58 34.97
N LYS A 436 20.68 36.18 36.15
CA LYS A 436 21.77 36.90 36.81
C LYS A 436 22.82 35.89 37.30
N LYS A 437 24.07 36.19 37.02
CA LYS A 437 25.25 35.37 37.33
C LYS A 437 25.37 35.13 38.83
N ASP A 438 25.85 33.94 39.17
CA ASP A 438 27.17 33.82 39.81
C ASP A 438 28.18 33.48 38.69
#